data_AF-A0A3C0AGK2-F1
#
_entry.id   AF-A0A3C0AGK2-F1
#
_cell.length_a   1.000
_cell.length_b   1.000
_cell.length_c   1.000
_cell.angle_alpha   90.00
_cell.angle_beta   90.00
_cell.angle_gamma   90.00
#
_symmetry.space_group_name_H-M   'P 1'
#
loop_
_entity.id
_entity.type
_entity.pdbx_description
1 polymer ?
#
loop_
_entity_poly.entity_id
_entity_poly.type
_entity_poly.pdbx_seq_one_letter_code
_entity_poly.pdbx_strand_id
1 'polypeptide(L)' 'VVALTSGDGGQPLYDRLWGSGFLPTRHQGVKFRRSSDPVLFLANPPGIDQQARREMLDDLGELNRLSLEQKGDPEIAT' A
#
# COMPACT_ATOMS: atom_id res chain seq x y z
N VAL A 1 -7.85 -6.86 -11.16
CA VAL A 1 -8.00 -6.11 -12.43
C VAL A 1 -6.79 -5.21 -12.59
N VAL A 2 -6.09 -5.27 -13.71
CA VAL A 2 -4.97 -4.36 -14.01
C VAL A 2 -5.46 -3.36 -15.05
N ALA A 3 -5.54 -2.08 -14.69
CA ALA A 3 -5.90 -1.02 -15.61
C ALA A 3 -4.61 -0.39 -16.18
N LEU A 4 -4.40 -0.56 -17.48
CA LEU A 4 -3.28 0.05 -18.19
C LEU A 4 -3.69 1.42 -18.76
N THR A 5 -2.93 2.45 -18.45
CA THR A 5 -3.19 3.81 -18.91
C THR A 5 -2.26 4.11 -20.08
N SER A 6 -2.79 4.20 -21.30
CA SER A 6 -2.02 4.52 -22.51
C SER A 6 -2.10 6.01 -22.83
N GLY A 7 -0.95 6.67 -22.99
CA GLY A 7 -0.84 8.07 -23.41
C GLY A 7 -0.16 8.99 -22.38
N ASP A 8 0.11 10.24 -22.79
CA ASP A 8 0.82 11.25 -21.99
C ASP A 8 -0.12 12.09 -21.10
N GLY A 9 -1.44 11.94 -21.26
CA GLY A 9 -2.47 12.72 -20.56
C GLY A 9 -2.97 12.14 -19.24
N GLY A 10 -2.40 11.02 -18.78
CA GLY A 10 -2.89 10.30 -17.59
C GLY A 10 -4.32 9.74 -17.75
N GLN A 11 -4.87 9.17 -16.68
CA GLN A 11 -6.31 8.87 -16.61
C GLN A 11 -7.03 10.09 -16.04
N PRO A 12 -8.15 10.54 -16.64
CA PRO A 12 -8.94 11.65 -16.11
C PRO A 12 -9.68 11.29 -14.81
N LEU A 13 -9.63 10.03 -14.39
CA LEU A 13 -10.29 9.52 -13.19
C LEU A 13 -9.37 9.66 -11.97
N TYR A 14 -9.94 10.18 -10.87
CA TYR A 14 -9.26 10.25 -9.58
C TYR A 14 -8.94 8.86 -9.04
N ASP A 15 -7.76 8.70 -8.42
CA ASP A 15 -7.32 7.42 -7.84
C ASP A 15 -8.32 6.87 -6.79
N ARG A 16 -9.10 7.74 -6.12
CA ARG A 16 -10.14 7.34 -5.16
C ARG A 16 -11.31 6.57 -5.80
N LEU A 17 -11.51 6.69 -7.11
CA LEU A 17 -12.55 5.94 -7.83
C LEU A 17 -12.15 4.49 -8.10
N TRP A 18 -10.90 4.13 -7.82
CA TRP A 18 -10.34 2.79 -7.97
C TRP A 18 -10.13 2.16 -6.60
N GLY A 19 -11.23 1.78 -5.96
CA GLY A 19 -11.23 1.05 -4.69
C GLY A 19 -11.44 -0.46 -4.86
N SER A 20 -11.14 -1.26 -3.83
CA SER A 20 -11.54 -2.68 -3.75
C SER A 20 -13.06 -2.87 -3.65
N GLY A 21 -13.83 -1.77 -3.57
CA GLY A 21 -15.29 -1.78 -3.50
C GLY A 21 -15.74 -2.39 -2.17
N PHE A 22 -16.43 -3.53 -2.25
CA PHE A 22 -16.85 -4.32 -1.10
C PHE A 22 -15.83 -5.40 -0.69
N LEU A 23 -14.75 -5.57 -1.47
CA LEU A 23 -13.71 -6.54 -1.15
C LEU A 23 -12.79 -5.97 -0.06
N PRO A 24 -12.25 -6.83 0.82
CA PRO A 24 -11.26 -6.43 1.80
C PRO A 24 -10.08 -5.69 1.17
N THR A 25 -9.46 -4.80 1.95
CA THR A 25 -8.41 -3.90 1.48
C THR A 25 -7.17 -4.61 0.93
N ARG A 26 -6.90 -5.88 1.30
CA ARG A 26 -5.86 -6.73 0.65
C ARG A 26 -6.00 -6.87 -0.86
N HIS A 27 -7.21 -6.66 -1.40
CA HIS A 27 -7.49 -6.74 -2.84
C HIS A 27 -7.40 -5.36 -3.53
N GLN A 28 -7.07 -4.32 -2.77
CA GLN A 28 -6.84 -2.98 -3.29
C GLN A 28 -5.62 -2.99 -4.22
N GLY A 29 -5.82 -2.53 -5.46
CA GLY A 29 -4.73 -2.34 -6.41
C GLY A 29 -3.89 -1.11 -6.07
N VAL A 30 -2.62 -1.14 -6.49
CA VAL A 30 -1.71 0.02 -6.44
C VAL A 30 -1.45 0.56 -7.85
N LYS A 31 -1.31 1.87 -7.98
CA LYS A 31 -1.01 2.53 -9.25
C LYS A 31 0.47 2.43 -9.57
N PHE A 32 0.80 1.87 -10.73
CA PHE A 32 2.16 1.84 -11.25
C PHE A 32 2.46 3.15 -11.98
N ARG A 33 3.52 3.84 -11.55
CA ARG A 33 3.99 5.08 -12.17
C ARG A 33 4.97 4.76 -13.29
N ARG A 34 4.94 5.56 -14.35
CA ARG A 34 5.97 5.58 -15.41
C ARG A 34 7.21 6.31 -14.89
N SER A 35 7.89 5.73 -13.90
CA SER A 35 9.13 6.28 -13.33
C SER A 35 10.08 5.15 -12.92
N SER A 36 11.31 5.48 -12.52
CA SER A 36 12.25 4.50 -11.97
C SER A 36 11.71 3.77 -10.74
N ASP A 37 10.87 4.44 -9.94
CA ASP A 37 10.15 3.86 -8.80
C ASP A 37 8.67 3.69 -9.14
N PRO A 38 8.27 2.53 -9.68
CA PRO A 38 6.90 2.34 -10.16
C PRO A 38 5.88 2.31 -9.02
N VAL A 39 6.30 1.93 -7.81
CA VAL A 39 5.49 1.96 -6.58
C VAL A 39 6.20 2.86 -5.58
N LEU A 40 5.51 3.90 -5.11
CA LEU A 40 6.07 4.83 -4.15
C LEU A 40 6.43 4.13 -2.83
N PHE A 41 7.56 4.51 -2.25
CA PHE A 41 8.04 4.07 -0.94
C PHE A 41 8.29 2.56 -0.81
N LEU A 42 8.30 1.81 -1.92
CA LEU A 42 8.65 0.39 -1.90
C LEU A 42 10.14 0.20 -1.60
N ALA A 43 10.99 1.01 -2.22
CA ALA A 43 12.43 1.01 -1.96
C ALA A 43 12.78 1.63 -0.60
N ASN A 44 13.92 1.23 -0.04
CA ASN A 44 14.50 1.86 1.14
C ASN A 44 15.00 3.26 0.78
N PRO A 45 14.59 4.32 1.51
CA PRO A 45 15.11 5.65 1.24
C PRO A 45 16.61 5.71 1.55
N PRO A 46 17.36 6.63 0.92
CA PRO A 46 18.79 6.77 1.16
C PRO A 46 19.09 6.99 2.65
N GLY A 47 20.05 6.24 3.19
CA GLY A 47 20.44 6.33 4.61
C GLY A 47 19.61 5.49 5.58
N ILE A 48 18.59 4.76 5.12
CA ILE A 48 17.91 3.75 5.93
C ILE A 48 18.44 2.36 5.57
N ASP A 49 19.00 1.70 6.56
CA ASP A 49 19.43 0.30 6.44
C ASP A 49 18.23 -0.66 6.36
N GLN A 50 18.41 -1.77 5.66
CA GLN A 50 17.37 -2.77 5.49
C GLN A 50 16.92 -3.37 6.82
N GLN A 51 17.84 -3.58 7.77
CA GLN A 51 17.52 -4.13 9.08
C GLN A 51 16.68 -3.14 9.89
N ALA A 52 17.07 -1.87 9.93
CA ALA A 52 16.30 -0.83 10.62
C ALA A 52 14.87 -0.71 10.07
N ARG A 53 14.69 -0.80 8.75
CA ARG A 53 13.35 -0.83 8.15
C ARG A 53 12.58 -2.07 8.56
N ARG A 54 13.23 -3.24 8.63
CA ARG A 54 12.58 -4.47 9.04
C ARG A 54 12.08 -4.39 10.48
N GLU A 55 12.90 -3.86 11.38
CA GLU A 55 12.53 -3.62 12.79
C GLU A 55 11.33 -2.68 12.88
N MET A 56 11.34 -1.55 12.17
CA MET A 56 10.18 -0.64 12.10
C MET A 56 8.90 -1.33 11.60
N LEU A 57 9.01 -2.22 10.61
CA LEU A 57 7.85 -2.97 10.10
C LEU A 57 7.35 -4.02 11.10
N ASP A 58 8.25 -4.60 11.90
CA ASP A 58 7.89 -5.56 12.96
C ASP A 58 7.16 -4.88 14.11
N ASP A 59 7.65 -3.72 14.55
CA ASP A 59 6.99 -2.89 15.56
C ASP A 59 5.61 -2.44 15.09
N LEU A 60 5.48 -2.04 13.82
CA LEU A 60 4.19 -1.69 13.23
C LEU A 60 3.23 -2.90 13.19
N GLY A 61 3.76 -4.10 12.93
CA GLY A 61 3.00 -5.35 13.04
C GLY A 61 2.51 -5.62 14.45
N GLU A 62 3.31 -5.34 15.47
CA GLU A 62 2.91 -5.42 16.89
C GLU A 62 1.77 -4.47 17.22
N LEU A 63 1.87 -3.21 16.79
CA LEU A 63 0.81 -2.23 16.99
C LEU A 63 -0.50 -2.64 16.30
N ASN A 64 -0.41 -3.22 15.10
CA ASN A 64 -1.58 -3.76 14.41
C ASN A 64 -2.22 -4.90 15.21
N ARG A 65 -1.43 -5.82 15.80
CA ARG A 65 -1.97 -6.88 16.67
C ARG A 65 -2.70 -6.31 17.88
N LEU A 66 -2.11 -5.34 18.57
CA LEU A 66 -2.75 -4.66 19.71
C LEU A 66 -4.06 -3.96 19.28
N SER A 67 -4.06 -3.28 18.14
CA SER A 67 -5.26 -2.62 17.62
C SER A 67 -6.34 -3.62 17.22
N LEU A 68 -5.97 -4.81 16.71
CA LEU A 68 -6.90 -5.89 16.39
C LEU A 68 -7.55 -6.44 17.66
N GLU A 69 -6.78 -6.68 18.73
CA GLU A 69 -7.31 -7.14 20.02
C GLU A 69 -8.30 -6.14 20.64
N GLN A 70 -8.04 -4.84 20.49
CA GLN A 70 -8.89 -3.78 21.05
C GLN A 70 -10.17 -3.53 20.25
N LYS A 71 -10.09 -3.56 18.91
CA LYS A 71 -11.21 -3.18 18.03
C LYS A 71 -11.98 -4.38 17.48
N GLY A 72 -11.33 -5.54 17.38
CA GLY A 72 -11.88 -6.74 16.74
C GLY A 72 -12.16 -6.58 15.24
N ASP A 73 -11.63 -5.53 14.60
CA ASP A 73 -11.85 -5.25 13.19
C ASP A 73 -10.99 -6.19 12.32
N PRO A 74 -11.60 -7.13 11.57
CA PRO A 74 -10.85 -8.09 10.77
C PRO A 74 -10.01 -7.43 9.66
N GLU A 75 -10.30 -6.19 9.26
CA GLU A 75 -9.47 -5.47 8.28
C GLU A 75 -8.04 -5.22 8.80
N ILE A 76 -7.83 -5.17 10.12
CA ILE A 76 -6.50 -4.95 10.73
C ILE A 76 -5.59 -6.17 10.54
N ALA A 77 -6.17 -7.36 10.36
CA ALA A 77 -5.44 -8.61 10.15
C ALA A 77 -5.10 -8.91 8.69
N THR A 78 -5.39 -7.98 7.78
CA THR A 78 -5.23 -8.14 6.32
C THR A 78 -4.03 -7.40 5.77
#